data_AF-A0A1E4T5D5-F1
#
_entry.id   AF-A0A1E4T5D5-F1
#
_cell.length_a   1.000
_cell.length_b   1.000
_cell.length_c   1.000
_cell.angle_alpha   90.00
_cell.angle_beta   90.00
_cell.angle_gamma   90.00
#
_symmetry.space_group_name_H-M   'P 1'
#
loop_
_entity.id
_entity.type
_entity.pdbx_description
1 polymer ?
#
loop_
_entity_poly.entity_id
_entity_poly.type
_entity_poly.pdbx_seq_one_letter_code
_entity_poly.pdbx_strand_id
1 'polypeptide(L)'
;MVLNSAILHNYKRNRVKDAQYPAIVESPGSTTEGILIEGLSIFDLKHMDYYEGLEFNRVRVQVEKLGPIKVKDNFEQILTKCEGKGEIVSTECYIWVDSPDRLIDQDWDLGCLELDYTL
;
A
#
# COMPACT_ATOMS: atom_id res chain seq x y z
N MET A 1 -8.56 13.31 9.00
CA MET A 1 -7.90 12.38 8.06
C MET A 1 -8.07 12.91 6.64
N VAL A 2 -6.98 13.00 5.88
CA VAL A 2 -6.98 13.40 4.46
C VAL A 2 -6.34 12.29 3.65
N LEU A 3 -6.92 11.95 2.49
CA LEU A 3 -6.41 10.92 1.59
C LEU A 3 -5.84 11.59 0.34
N ASN A 4 -4.61 11.22 -0.02
CA ASN A 4 -3.95 11.72 -1.21
C ASN A 4 -3.44 10.55 -2.06
N SER A 5 -3.50 10.71 -3.38
CA SER A 5 -2.87 9.76 -4.29
C SER A 5 -1.36 9.93 -4.18
N ALA A 6 -0.61 8.83 -4.14
CA ALA A 6 0.83 8.88 -3.98
C ALA A 6 1.56 7.77 -4.76
N ILE A 7 2.82 8.02 -5.10
CA ILE A 7 3.73 7.05 -5.70
C ILE A 7 4.88 6.77 -4.72
N LEU A 8 5.09 5.50 -4.40
CA LEU A 8 6.20 5.00 -3.61
C LEU A 8 7.31 4.50 -4.56
N HIS A 9 8.49 5.11 -4.48
CA HIS A 9 9.63 4.80 -5.35
C HIS A 9 10.55 3.75 -4.74
N ASN A 10 11.13 2.87 -5.56
CA ASN A 10 12.02 1.75 -5.18
C ASN A 10 11.35 0.62 -4.40
N TYR A 11 10.02 0.51 -4.49
CA TYR A 11 9.26 -0.58 -3.92
C TYR A 11 8.30 -1.17 -4.95
N LYS A 12 8.00 -2.46 -4.81
CA LYS A 12 6.96 -3.15 -5.58
C LYS A 12 5.97 -3.82 -4.65
N ARG A 13 4.77 -4.06 -5.17
CA ARG A 13 3.74 -4.86 -4.52
C ARG A 13 3.84 -6.30 -5.02
N ASN A 14 3.88 -7.25 -4.10
CA ASN A 14 3.89 -8.67 -4.39
C ASN A 14 2.68 -9.34 -3.74
N ARG A 15 2.17 -10.39 -4.39
CA ARG A 15 1.21 -11.30 -3.75
C ARG A 15 1.91 -12.13 -2.66
N VAL A 16 1.26 -12.28 -1.52
CA VAL A 16 1.67 -13.24 -0.48
C VAL A 16 0.95 -14.57 -0.73
N LYS A 17 1.71 -15.66 -0.69
CA LYS A 17 1.21 -17.03 -0.89
C LYS A 17 0.20 -17.39 0.20
N ASP A 18 -0.89 -18.02 -0.20
CA ASP A 18 -1.98 -18.49 0.68
C ASP A 18 -2.59 -17.37 1.55
N ALA A 19 -2.49 -16.11 1.08
CA ALA A 19 -2.96 -14.92 1.78
C ALA A 19 -3.76 -14.00 0.83
N GLN A 20 -4.71 -13.28 1.41
CA GLN A 20 -5.58 -12.32 0.70
C GLN A 20 -5.13 -10.87 0.91
N TYR A 21 -3.82 -10.65 1.06
CA TYR A 21 -3.23 -9.34 1.20
C TYR A 21 -1.88 -9.27 0.47
N PRO A 22 -1.51 -8.08 -0.03
CA PRO A 22 -0.21 -7.88 -0.65
C PRO A 22 0.89 -7.65 0.38
N ALA A 23 2.13 -7.79 -0.08
CA ALA A 23 3.34 -7.34 0.58
C ALA A 23 3.99 -6.19 -0.22
N ILE A 24 4.49 -5.17 0.47
CA ILE A 24 5.39 -4.17 -0.13
C ILE A 24 6.82 -4.59 0.15
N VAL A 25 7.63 -4.68 -0.90
CA VAL A 25 9.04 -5.08 -0.83
C VAL A 25 9.93 -4.12 -1.57
N GLU A 26 11.17 -3.97 -1.10
CA GLU A 26 12.19 -3.20 -1.78
C GLU A 26 12.46 -3.79 -3.18
N SER A 27 12.43 -2.92 -4.18
CA SER A 27 12.71 -3.25 -5.57
C SER A 27 13.23 -1.99 -6.26
N PRO A 28 14.56 -1.79 -6.26
CA PRO A 28 15.19 -0.61 -6.84
C PRO A 28 14.73 -0.37 -8.28
N GLY A 29 14.36 0.87 -8.60
CA GLY A 29 13.86 1.26 -9.93
C GLY A 29 12.39 0.92 -10.21
N SER A 30 11.71 0.21 -9.30
CA SER A 30 10.26 0.00 -9.37
C SER A 30 9.50 1.15 -8.71
N THR A 31 8.22 1.30 -9.05
CA THR A 31 7.31 2.26 -8.41
C THR A 31 5.99 1.58 -8.08
N THR A 32 5.44 1.88 -6.90
CA THR A 32 4.13 1.39 -6.48
C THR A 32 3.19 2.57 -6.24
N GLU A 33 2.02 2.54 -6.87
CA GLU A 33 0.96 3.50 -6.57
C GLU A 33 0.23 3.13 -5.28
N GLY A 34 -0.19 4.15 -4.52
CA GLY A 34 -0.93 3.95 -3.28
C GLY A 34 -1.64 5.20 -2.80
N ILE A 35 -2.05 5.16 -1.53
CA ILE A 35 -2.76 6.24 -0.86
C ILE A 35 -1.89 6.71 0.31
N LEU A 36 -1.57 8.00 0.32
CA LEU A 36 -0.99 8.68 1.48
C LEU A 36 -2.12 9.14 2.41
N ILE A 37 -2.12 8.62 3.63
CA ILE A 37 -3.08 8.97 4.67
C ILE A 37 -2.43 9.97 5.62
N GLU A 38 -3.02 11.16 5.73
CA GLU A 38 -2.54 12.23 6.61
C GLU A 38 -3.48 12.45 7.80
N GLY A 39 -2.89 12.87 8.92
CA GLY A 39 -3.61 13.18 10.16
C GLY A 39 -4.05 11.95 10.95
N LEU A 40 -3.28 10.86 10.88
CA LEU A 40 -3.41 9.71 11.78
C LEU A 40 -2.95 10.08 13.19
N SER A 41 -3.71 9.66 14.19
CA SER A 41 -3.33 9.79 15.59
C SER A 41 -2.35 8.69 16.01
N ILE A 42 -1.69 8.87 17.16
CA ILE A 42 -0.84 7.84 17.75
C ILE A 42 -1.63 6.55 18.04
N PHE A 43 -2.94 6.66 18.35
CA PHE A 43 -3.79 5.49 18.57
C PHE A 43 -4.10 4.76 17.27
N ASP A 44 -4.31 5.48 16.17
CA ASP A 44 -4.51 4.87 14.85
C ASP A 44 -3.26 4.08 14.44
N LEU A 45 -2.08 4.69 14.60
CA LEU A 45 -0.80 4.04 14.32
C LEU A 45 -0.60 2.76 15.16
N LYS A 46 -0.95 2.77 16.44
CA LYS A 46 -0.87 1.56 17.30
C LYS A 46 -1.82 0.46 16.87
N HIS A 47 -3.03 0.79 16.41
CA HIS A 47 -3.96 -0.20 15.89
C HIS A 47 -3.44 -0.81 14.58
N MET A 48 -2.82 0.00 13.72
CA MET A 48 -2.17 -0.47 12.51
C MET A 48 -0.98 -1.39 12.85
N ASP A 49 -0.10 -0.99 13.76
CA ASP A 49 1.02 -1.83 14.22
C ASP A 49 0.53 -3.20 14.73
N TYR A 50 -0.58 -3.22 15.47
CA TYR A 50 -1.20 -4.47 15.93
C TYR A 50 -1.77 -5.32 14.79
N TYR A 51 -2.41 -4.69 13.80
CA TYR A 51 -3.03 -5.37 12.67
C TYR A 51 -2.00 -6.02 11.74
N GLU A 52 -0.92 -5.31 11.42
CA GLU A 52 0.16 -5.77 10.53
C GLU A 52 0.98 -6.91 11.17
N GLY A 53 1.03 -6.95 12.50
CA GLY A 53 1.66 -8.03 13.25
C GLY A 53 3.18 -8.04 13.10
N LEU A 54 3.76 -9.24 13.03
CA LEU A 54 5.22 -9.45 12.95
C LEU A 54 5.74 -9.62 11.53
N GLU A 55 4.84 -9.75 10.54
CA GLU A 55 5.21 -9.98 9.14
C GLU A 55 5.74 -8.73 8.45
N PHE A 56 5.44 -7.56 9.02
CA PHE A 56 5.81 -6.26 8.51
C PHE A 56 6.55 -5.42 9.55
N ASN A 57 7.39 -4.51 9.06
CA ASN A 57 8.01 -3.48 9.88
C ASN A 57 7.63 -2.09 9.35
N ARG A 58 7.29 -1.17 10.27
CA ARG A 58 7.03 0.23 9.90
C ARG A 58 8.35 0.96 9.70
N VAL A 59 8.60 1.42 8.48
CA VAL A 59 9.82 2.14 8.12
C VAL A 59 9.51 3.49 7.51
N ARG A 60 10.44 4.43 7.65
CA ARG A 60 10.34 5.73 6.99
C ARG A 60 10.68 5.60 5.50
N VAL A 61 9.81 6.12 4.66
CA VAL A 61 9.95 6.13 3.20
C VAL A 61 9.71 7.53 2.63
N GLN A 62 10.10 7.75 1.38
CA GLN A 62 9.75 8.94 0.61
C GLN A 62 8.72 8.59 -0.45
N VAL A 63 7.66 9.38 -0.53
CA VAL A 63 6.60 9.22 -1.53
C VAL A 63 6.39 10.52 -2.30
N GLU A 64 5.98 10.39 -3.55
CA GLU A 64 5.52 11.51 -4.36
C GLU A 64 4.01 11.69 -4.15
N LYS A 65 3.61 12.77 -3.49
CA LYS A 65 2.21 13.12 -3.21
C LYS A 65 1.60 13.86 -4.40
N LEU A 66 0.67 13.20 -5.10
CA LEU A 66 0.08 13.71 -6.35
C LEU A 66 -1.12 14.65 -6.13
N GLY A 67 -1.80 14.55 -4.99
CA GLY A 67 -2.93 15.42 -4.63
C GLY A 67 -4.09 14.69 -3.95
N PRO A 68 -5.11 15.44 -3.49
CA PRO A 68 -6.21 14.90 -2.71
C PRO A 68 -7.09 13.97 -3.54
N ILE A 69 -7.46 12.84 -2.95
CA ILE A 69 -8.39 11.90 -3.56
C ILE A 69 -9.82 12.38 -3.34
N LYS A 70 -10.60 12.45 -4.42
CA LYS A 70 -12.04 12.72 -4.35
C LYS A 70 -12.79 11.41 -4.18
N VAL A 71 -13.45 11.24 -3.04
CA VAL A 71 -14.40 10.13 -2.82
C VAL A 71 -15.72 10.53 -3.47
N LYS A 72 -16.21 9.74 -4.42
CA LYS A 72 -17.58 9.87 -4.94
C LYS A 72 -18.52 9.04 -4.07
N ASP A 73 -19.81 9.38 -4.08
CA ASP A 73 -20.84 8.80 -3.18
C ASP A 73 -21.01 7.27 -3.28
N ASN A 74 -20.48 6.63 -4.34
CA ASN A 74 -20.36 5.17 -4.44
C ASN A 74 -18.90 4.74 -4.23
N PHE A 75 -18.66 3.91 -3.21
CA PHE A 75 -17.36 3.30 -2.91
C PHE A 75 -16.73 2.54 -4.10
N GLU A 76 -17.55 2.02 -5.01
CA GLU A 76 -17.10 1.30 -6.21
C GLU A 76 -16.60 2.22 -7.33
N GLN A 77 -16.95 3.51 -7.32
CA GLN A 77 -16.48 4.46 -8.34
C GLN A 77 -15.24 5.21 -7.85
N ILE A 78 -14.15 4.45 -7.83
CA ILE A 78 -12.80 4.84 -8.22
C ILE A 78 -12.35 6.21 -7.68
N LEU A 79 -11.51 6.15 -6.66
CA LEU A 79 -10.54 7.17 -6.29
C LEU A 79 -9.95 7.76 -7.59
N THR A 80 -10.44 8.91 -8.03
CA THR A 80 -9.97 9.51 -9.28
C THR A 80 -8.59 10.05 -8.99
N LYS A 81 -7.57 9.35 -9.52
CA LYS A 81 -6.17 9.75 -9.40
C LYS A 81 -6.01 11.19 -9.91
N CYS A 82 -5.24 11.99 -9.18
CA CYS A 82 -4.76 13.25 -9.71
C CYS A 82 -3.43 12.96 -10.42
N GLU A 83 -3.34 13.24 -11.71
CA GLU A 83 -2.10 13.17 -12.47
C GLU A 83 -1.40 14.54 -12.39
N GLY A 84 -0.14 14.53 -11.95
CA GLY A 84 0.68 15.74 -11.82
C GLY A 84 2.03 15.42 -11.16
N LYS A 85 3.03 16.29 -11.34
CA LYS A 85 4.29 16.20 -10.58
C LYS A 85 3.98 16.46 -9.11
N GLY A 86 4.15 15.45 -8.27
CA GLY A 86 3.84 15.54 -6.85
C GLY A 86 4.97 16.15 -6.03
N GLU A 87 4.64 16.52 -4.80
CA GLU A 87 5.63 16.90 -3.78
C GLU A 87 6.24 15.63 -3.17
N ILE A 88 7.56 15.60 -2.97
CA ILE A 88 8.21 14.50 -2.23
C ILE A 88 8.00 14.71 -0.73
N VAL A 89 7.35 13.75 -0.07
CA VAL A 89 7.02 13.79 1.35
C VAL A 89 7.61 12.57 2.06
N SER A 90 8.22 12.79 3.23
CA SER A 90 8.65 11.71 4.12
C SER A 90 7.44 11.19 4.90
N THR A 91 7.22 9.88 4.88
CA THR A 91 6.12 9.21 5.59
C THR A 91 6.57 7.85 6.11
N GLU A 92 5.67 7.07 6.68
CA GLU A 92 5.89 5.71 7.13
C GLU A 92 5.08 4.70 6.30
N CYS A 93 5.65 3.52 6.05
CA CYS A 93 5.03 2.42 5.33
C CYS A 93 5.41 1.09 5.97
N TYR A 94 4.54 0.09 5.87
CA TYR A 94 4.78 -1.27 6.36
C TYR A 94 5.42 -2.09 5.25
N ILE A 95 6.67 -2.51 5.48
CA ILE A 95 7.48 -3.29 4.53
C ILE A 95 7.57 -4.72 5.03
N TRP A 96 7.39 -5.67 4.12
CA TRP A 96 7.45 -7.10 4.41
C TRP A 96 8.85 -7.50 4.87
N VAL A 97 8.92 -8.18 6.02
CA VAL A 97 10.17 -8.66 6.62
C VAL A 97 10.18 -10.17 6.89
N ASP A 98 9.05 -10.85 6.67
CA ASP A 98 8.97 -12.30 6.80
C ASP A 98 9.53 -13.03 5.55
N SER A 99 9.46 -14.35 5.53
CA SER A 99 10.16 -15.19 4.56
C SER A 99 9.85 -14.80 3.10
N PRO A 100 10.88 -14.54 2.27
CA PRO A 100 10.71 -14.23 0.86
C PRO A 100 10.11 -15.40 0.07
N ASP A 101 10.19 -16.64 0.57
CA ASP A 101 9.59 -17.82 -0.07
C ASP A 101 8.05 -17.78 -0.10
N ARG A 102 7.46 -16.89 0.71
CA ARG A 102 6.01 -16.62 0.70
C ARG A 102 5.62 -15.60 -0.37
N LEU A 103 6.57 -14.96 -1.04
CA LEU A 103 6.28 -13.94 -2.03
C LEU A 103 6.17 -14.56 -3.43
N ILE A 104 5.08 -14.23 -4.11
CA ILE A 104 4.89 -14.57 -5.52
C ILE A 104 5.29 -13.33 -6.32
N ASP A 105 6.17 -13.48 -7.31
CA ASP A 105 6.63 -12.40 -8.20
C ASP A 105 5.56 -12.06 -9.25
N GLN A 106 4.40 -11.67 -8.76
CA GLN A 106 3.24 -11.22 -9.49
C GLN A 106 2.69 -10.00 -8.74
N ASP A 107 2.37 -8.94 -9.49
CA ASP A 107 1.70 -7.79 -8.91
C ASP A 107 0.34 -8.21 -8.34
N TRP A 108 -0.02 -7.66 -7.20
CA TRP A 108 -1.30 -7.97 -6.57
C TRP A 108 -2.38 -7.08 -7.19
N ASP A 109 -3.14 -7.66 -8.11
CA ASP A 109 -4.38 -7.08 -8.62
C ASP A 109 -5.59 -7.52 -7.77
N LEU A 110 -6.64 -6.69 -7.74
CA LEU A 110 -7.90 -7.03 -7.08
C LEU A 110 -8.62 -8.21 -7.78
N GLY A 111 -8.21 -8.58 -9.00
CA GLY A 111 -8.72 -9.74 -9.73
C GLY A 111 -8.25 -11.08 -9.14
N CYS A 112 -7.19 -11.08 -8.33
CA CYS A 112 -6.68 -12.27 -7.64
C CYS A 112 -7.60 -12.77 -6.51
N LEU A 113 -8.69 -12.07 -6.17
CA LEU A 113 -9.66 -12.48 -5.16
C LEU A 113 -10.56 -13.67 -5.60
N GLU A 114 -10.57 -14.04 -6.89
CA GLU A 114 -11.60 -14.94 -7.43
C GLU A 114 -11.32 -16.46 -7.41
N LEU A 115 -10.23 -16.99 -6.82
CA LEU A 115 -9.91 -18.42 -7.00
C LEU A 115 -9.49 -19.23 -5.76
N ASP A 116 -10.03 -18.96 -4.56
CA ASP A 116 -9.85 -19.87 -3.41
C ASP A 116 -11.17 -20.34 -2.76
N TYR A 117 -12.31 -20.23 -3.48
CA TYR A 117 -13.57 -20.88 -3.09
C TYR A 117 -14.03 -21.85 -4.18
N THR A 118 -13.39 -23.00 -4.27
CA THR A 118 -14.03 -24.20 -4.83
C THR A 118 -13.82 -25.34 -3.85
N LEU A 119 -14.79 -25.48 -2.93
CA LEU A 119 -15.05 -26.73 -2.22
C LEU A 119 -16.00 -27.59 -3.05
#